data_AF-A0A957L9P4-F1
#
_entry.id   AF-A0A957L9P4-F1
#
_cell.length_a   1.000
_cell.length_b   1.000
_cell.length_c   1.000
_cell.angle_alpha   90.00
_cell.angle_beta   90.00
_cell.angle_gamma   90.00
#
_symmetry.space_group_name_H-M   'P 1'
#
loop_
_entity.id
_entity.type
_entity.pdbx_description
1 polymer ?
#
loop_
_entity_poly.entity_id
_entity_poly.type
_entity_poly.pdbx_seq_one_letter_code
_entity_poly.pdbx_strand_id
1 'polypeptide(L)'
;MSNLKAIFLNAINDIPQQRWNSLVGEEYPFLRYEFLWALEESGCATAESGWTPNHLTINNAAGQLVAIAPAYLKEHSYGEYVFDWSWADAYQRNQIPYYPKLLTAIPFTPSVGPRLLIDPAYDTAEIWGFYVQTMINFCIEQRLSSWHLLFPDKQTAEKLDQQTAALNLLKRTGAQFHWYNDGYQSFADYLSHMKARKRNSIRKERAHVAAQGITFAHRSGREISPTQLNDFYTFYHATYMKRGQYGYLNRRFFELLVETMPDQLLFVLAEKEGDTVAAALFFTSA
;
A
#
# COMPACT_ATOMS: atom_id res chain seq x y z
N MET A 1 13.71 -32.12 4.99
CA MET A 1 12.59 -31.29 4.49
C MET A 1 12.02 -30.58 5.68
N SER A 2 12.13 -29.26 5.70
CA SER A 2 11.53 -28.43 6.74
C SER A 2 10.02 -28.71 6.75
N ASN A 3 9.43 -29.10 7.88
CA ASN A 3 7.98 -29.29 7.97
C ASN A 3 7.31 -27.90 8.03
N LEU A 4 7.22 -27.24 6.87
CA LEU A 4 6.60 -25.93 6.72
C LEU A 4 5.09 -26.10 6.57
N LYS A 5 4.33 -25.24 7.25
CA LYS A 5 2.87 -25.23 7.17
C LYS A 5 2.37 -23.85 6.75
N ALA A 6 1.78 -23.80 5.57
CA ALA A 6 1.08 -22.62 5.06
C ALA A 6 -0.38 -22.59 5.53
N ILE A 7 -0.87 -21.40 5.90
CA ILE A 7 -2.27 -21.14 6.25
C ILE A 7 -2.67 -19.79 5.65
N PHE A 8 -3.78 -19.77 4.92
CA PHE A 8 -4.44 -18.54 4.47
C PHE A 8 -5.51 -18.13 5.50
N LEU A 9 -5.44 -16.90 5.98
CA LEU A 9 -6.30 -16.35 7.03
C LEU A 9 -7.17 -15.24 6.47
N ASN A 10 -8.42 -15.18 6.91
CA ASN A 10 -9.43 -14.32 6.31
C ASN A 10 -9.56 -12.94 6.98
N ALA A 11 -8.74 -12.68 7.99
CA ALA A 11 -8.59 -11.38 8.61
C ALA A 11 -7.18 -11.22 9.17
N ILE A 12 -6.67 -9.99 9.17
CA ILE A 12 -5.40 -9.66 9.82
C ILE A 12 -5.45 -9.91 11.34
N ASN A 13 -6.64 -9.81 11.94
CA ASN A 13 -6.90 -10.10 13.36
C ASN A 13 -6.66 -11.57 13.76
N ASP A 14 -6.59 -12.48 12.79
CA ASP A 14 -6.23 -13.87 13.05
C ASP A 14 -4.71 -14.08 13.23
N ILE A 15 -3.91 -13.02 13.03
CA ILE A 15 -2.45 -13.07 13.10
C ILE A 15 -1.96 -12.23 14.29
N PRO A 16 -1.05 -12.75 15.15
CA PRO A 16 -0.54 -11.97 16.27
C PRO A 16 0.19 -10.69 15.80
N GLN A 17 -0.37 -9.52 16.15
CA GLN A 17 0.16 -8.18 15.79
C GLN A 17 1.66 -8.04 16.05
N GLN A 18 2.11 -8.42 17.26
CA GLN A 18 3.53 -8.31 17.63
C GLN A 18 4.42 -9.11 16.67
N ARG A 19 3.98 -10.31 16.25
CA ARG A 19 4.76 -11.15 15.35
C ARG A 19 4.73 -10.60 13.92
N TRP A 20 3.56 -10.19 13.43
CA TRP A 20 3.45 -9.54 12.13
C TRP A 20 4.40 -8.33 12.04
N ASN A 21 4.32 -7.41 12.99
CA ASN A 21 5.14 -6.21 13.03
C ASN A 21 6.64 -6.52 13.21
N SER A 22 7.02 -7.60 13.91
CA SER A 22 8.42 -8.02 14.00
C SER A 22 9.03 -8.44 12.65
N LEU A 23 8.20 -8.92 11.71
CA LEU A 23 8.63 -9.28 10.36
C LEU A 23 8.67 -8.07 9.44
N VAL A 24 7.73 -7.13 9.61
CA VAL A 24 7.61 -5.92 8.78
C VAL A 24 8.66 -4.86 9.13
N GLY A 25 8.95 -4.69 10.42
CA GLY A 25 9.71 -3.53 10.90
C GLY A 25 8.89 -2.23 10.88
N GLU A 26 9.57 -1.09 10.82
CA GLU A 26 8.95 0.26 10.89
C GLU A 26 9.24 1.15 9.66
N GLU A 27 10.14 0.70 8.78
CA GLU A 27 10.56 1.41 7.58
C GLU A 27 9.44 1.56 6.53
N TYR A 28 8.45 0.66 6.56
CA TYR A 28 7.40 0.61 5.56
C TYR A 28 6.00 0.62 6.20
N PRO A 29 5.37 1.81 6.33
CA PRO A 29 4.14 2.00 7.12
C PRO A 29 2.94 1.20 6.59
N PHE A 30 2.87 1.01 5.28
CA PHE A 30 1.69 0.46 4.61
C PHE A 30 1.49 -1.04 4.83
N LEU A 31 2.49 -1.73 5.39
CA LEU A 31 2.43 -3.15 5.71
C LEU A 31 2.34 -3.40 7.21
N ARG A 32 2.38 -2.35 8.02
CA ARG A 32 2.15 -2.44 9.46
C ARG A 32 0.79 -3.04 9.73
N TYR A 33 0.72 -3.84 10.81
CA TYR A 33 -0.52 -4.47 11.22
C TYR A 33 -1.64 -3.44 11.36
N GLU A 34 -1.34 -2.30 11.98
CA GLU A 34 -2.26 -1.20 12.25
C GLU A 34 -2.91 -0.66 10.96
N PHE A 35 -2.13 -0.56 9.88
CA PHE A 35 -2.62 -0.07 8.58
C PHE A 35 -3.58 -1.07 7.92
N LEU A 36 -3.21 -2.35 7.87
CA LEU A 36 -4.06 -3.40 7.28
C LEU A 36 -5.32 -3.64 8.11
N TRP A 37 -5.18 -3.65 9.44
CA TRP A 37 -6.30 -3.72 10.36
C TRP A 37 -7.25 -2.55 10.18
N ALA A 38 -6.75 -1.32 10.07
CA ALA A 38 -7.61 -0.17 9.82
C ALA A 38 -8.39 -0.31 8.50
N LEU A 39 -7.78 -0.85 7.44
CA LEU A 39 -8.46 -1.10 6.16
C LEU A 39 -9.61 -2.10 6.30
N GLU A 40 -9.38 -3.21 7.00
CA GLU A 40 -10.35 -4.29 7.20
C GLU A 40 -11.46 -3.86 8.18
N GLU A 41 -11.08 -3.36 9.36
CA GLU A 41 -12.00 -2.95 10.42
C GLU A 41 -12.92 -1.79 9.99
N SER A 42 -12.42 -0.88 9.16
CA SER A 42 -13.25 0.22 8.64
C SER A 42 -14.20 -0.22 7.52
N GLY A 43 -14.09 -1.44 7.00
CA GLY A 43 -14.86 -1.89 5.84
C GLY A 43 -14.31 -1.42 4.48
N CYS A 44 -13.10 -0.83 4.43
CA CYS A 44 -12.50 -0.39 3.17
C CYS A 44 -11.95 -1.57 2.36
N ALA A 45 -11.41 -2.60 3.01
CA ALA A 45 -10.89 -3.81 2.38
C ALA A 45 -11.65 -5.05 2.88
N THR A 46 -12.81 -5.32 2.29
CA THR A 46 -13.66 -6.47 2.63
C THR A 46 -14.21 -7.12 1.36
N ALA A 47 -14.97 -8.20 1.52
CA ALA A 47 -15.66 -8.84 0.39
C ALA A 47 -16.62 -7.87 -0.33
N GLU A 48 -17.31 -7.01 0.41
CA GLU A 48 -18.25 -6.01 -0.14
C GLU A 48 -17.55 -4.97 -1.01
N SER A 49 -16.30 -4.61 -0.69
CA SER A 49 -15.49 -3.70 -1.51
C SER A 49 -14.70 -4.42 -2.61
N GLY A 50 -14.88 -5.74 -2.75
CA GLY A 50 -14.16 -6.59 -3.69
C GLY A 50 -12.69 -6.82 -3.33
N TRP A 51 -12.33 -6.67 -2.05
CA TRP A 51 -11.01 -6.87 -1.44
C TRP A 51 -11.11 -7.86 -0.28
N THR A 52 -11.55 -9.09 -0.54
CA THR A 52 -11.72 -10.12 0.50
C THR A 52 -10.35 -10.51 1.08
N PRO A 53 -10.07 -10.31 2.38
CA PRO A 53 -8.78 -10.65 2.96
C PRO A 53 -8.50 -12.15 2.92
N ASN A 54 -7.25 -12.50 2.65
CA ASN A 54 -6.79 -13.87 2.51
C ASN A 54 -5.25 -13.94 2.72
N HIS A 55 -4.77 -13.45 3.87
CA HIS A 55 -3.34 -13.30 4.16
C HIS A 55 -2.66 -14.66 4.28
N LEU A 56 -1.49 -14.81 3.67
CA LEU A 56 -0.68 -16.01 3.82
C LEU A 56 0.20 -15.90 5.06
N THR A 57 0.22 -16.98 5.85
CA THR A 57 1.18 -17.23 6.92
C THR A 57 1.90 -18.55 6.69
N ILE A 58 3.20 -18.60 6.96
CA ILE A 58 3.99 -19.84 6.89
C ILE A 58 4.65 -20.07 8.24
N ASN A 59 4.38 -21.22 8.84
CA ASN A 59 4.97 -21.64 10.10
C ASN A 59 6.03 -22.72 9.87
N ASN A 60 7.09 -22.70 10.67
CA ASN A 60 8.09 -23.77 10.68
C ASN A 60 7.61 -24.99 11.51
N ALA A 61 8.44 -26.03 11.56
CA ALA A 61 8.13 -27.27 12.29
C ALA A 61 7.92 -27.08 13.80
N ALA A 62 8.50 -26.01 14.38
CA ALA A 62 8.32 -25.63 15.78
C ALA A 62 7.07 -24.76 16.00
N GLY A 63 6.27 -24.50 14.97
CA GLY A 63 5.07 -23.67 15.02
C GLY A 63 5.35 -22.17 15.02
N GLN A 64 6.57 -21.73 14.71
CA GLN A 64 6.90 -20.31 14.64
C GLN A 64 6.53 -19.75 13.27
N LEU A 65 5.85 -18.60 13.25
CA LEU A 65 5.51 -17.87 12.03
C LEU A 65 6.78 -17.28 11.40
N VAL A 66 7.24 -17.82 10.28
CA VAL A 66 8.50 -17.44 9.62
C VAL A 66 8.31 -16.63 8.34
N ALA A 67 7.09 -16.58 7.78
CA ALA A 67 6.83 -15.77 6.59
C ALA A 67 5.37 -15.31 6.51
N ILE A 68 5.14 -14.14 5.90
CA ILE A 68 3.82 -13.52 5.74
C ILE A 68 3.67 -12.77 4.41
N ALA A 69 2.44 -12.75 3.87
CA ALA A 69 2.04 -11.81 2.81
C ALA A 69 0.63 -11.25 3.07
N PRO A 70 0.42 -9.95 2.81
CA PRO A 70 -0.91 -9.43 2.63
C PRO A 70 -1.46 -9.98 1.32
N ALA A 71 -2.58 -10.69 1.37
CA ALA A 71 -3.20 -11.22 0.17
C ALA A 71 -4.71 -11.07 0.26
N TYR A 72 -5.33 -10.88 -0.90
CA TYR A 72 -6.75 -10.58 -1.05
C TYR A 72 -7.31 -11.31 -2.26
N LEU A 73 -8.51 -11.86 -2.16
CA LEU A 73 -9.28 -12.29 -3.33
C LEU A 73 -9.94 -11.05 -3.94
N LYS A 74 -9.73 -10.85 -5.24
CA LYS A 74 -10.23 -9.69 -5.98
C LYS A 74 -11.30 -10.10 -6.97
N GLU A 75 -12.42 -9.39 -6.92
CA GLU A 75 -13.54 -9.51 -7.87
C GLU A 75 -13.51 -8.46 -9.00
N HIS A 76 -12.58 -7.49 -8.92
CA HIS A 76 -12.38 -6.42 -9.90
C HIS A 76 -11.02 -5.72 -9.70
N SER A 77 -10.52 -4.98 -10.70
CA SER A 77 -9.25 -4.24 -10.59
C SER A 77 -9.31 -2.90 -9.84
N TYR A 78 -10.48 -2.42 -9.39
CA TYR A 78 -10.55 -1.12 -8.69
C TYR A 78 -9.74 -1.11 -7.38
N GLY A 79 -9.02 -0.01 -7.17
CA GLY A 79 -8.13 0.19 -6.02
C GLY A 79 -6.72 -0.41 -6.17
N GLU A 80 -6.45 -1.19 -7.23
CA GLU A 80 -5.14 -1.82 -7.45
C GLU A 80 -4.12 -0.87 -8.06
N TYR A 81 -4.58 0.21 -8.72
CA TYR A 81 -3.79 1.14 -9.54
C TYR A 81 -2.99 0.49 -10.68
N VAL A 82 -3.18 -0.80 -10.90
CA VAL A 82 -2.79 -1.56 -12.08
C VAL A 82 -4.07 -2.21 -12.60
N PHE A 83 -4.57 -1.72 -13.73
CA PHE A 83 -5.81 -2.23 -14.30
C PHE A 83 -5.53 -3.37 -15.27
N ASP A 84 -6.27 -4.46 -15.10
CA ASP A 84 -6.14 -5.68 -15.90
C ASP A 84 -7.30 -5.83 -16.89
N TRP A 85 -7.91 -4.71 -17.30
CA TRP A 85 -9.08 -4.73 -18.19
C TRP A 85 -8.81 -5.49 -19.49
N SER A 86 -7.61 -5.39 -20.05
CA SER A 86 -7.25 -6.15 -21.25
C SER A 86 -7.23 -7.67 -21.03
N TRP A 87 -6.84 -8.13 -19.83
CA TRP A 87 -6.89 -9.55 -19.46
C TRP A 87 -8.33 -10.00 -19.22
N ALA A 88 -9.08 -9.23 -18.43
CA ALA A 88 -10.49 -9.52 -18.16
C ALA A 88 -11.33 -9.59 -19.45
N ASP A 89 -11.12 -8.65 -20.37
CA ASP A 89 -11.77 -8.62 -21.69
C ASP A 89 -11.41 -9.86 -22.53
N ALA A 90 -10.14 -10.26 -22.53
CA ALA A 90 -9.68 -11.44 -23.26
C ALA A 90 -10.30 -12.74 -22.71
N TYR A 91 -10.35 -12.89 -21.39
CA TYR A 91 -11.00 -14.01 -20.72
C TYR A 91 -12.51 -14.06 -21.03
N GLN A 92 -13.19 -12.92 -20.93
CA GLN A 92 -14.61 -12.80 -21.25
C GLN A 92 -14.92 -13.17 -22.71
N ARG A 93 -14.10 -12.71 -23.67
CA ARG A 93 -14.24 -13.08 -25.10
C ARG A 93 -14.12 -14.58 -25.34
N ASN A 94 -13.41 -15.29 -24.48
CA ASN A 94 -13.24 -16.75 -24.53
C ASN A 94 -14.17 -17.50 -23.55
N GLN A 95 -15.10 -16.79 -22.90
CA GLN A 95 -16.06 -17.37 -21.93
C GLN A 95 -15.39 -18.04 -20.72
N ILE A 96 -14.20 -17.56 -20.33
CA ILE A 96 -13.47 -18.03 -19.16
C ILE A 96 -13.63 -16.97 -18.05
N PRO A 97 -13.98 -17.35 -16.81
CA PRO A 97 -14.02 -16.39 -15.70
C PRO A 97 -12.62 -15.90 -15.36
N TYR A 98 -12.41 -14.58 -15.36
CA TYR A 98 -11.15 -13.96 -14.91
C TYR A 98 -11.12 -13.69 -13.41
N TYR A 99 -12.26 -13.43 -12.80
CA TYR A 99 -12.37 -13.23 -11.36
C TYR A 99 -13.06 -14.44 -10.69
N PRO A 100 -12.72 -14.74 -9.43
CA PRO A 100 -11.72 -14.05 -8.61
C PRO A 100 -10.27 -14.40 -8.98
N LYS A 101 -9.36 -13.48 -8.66
CA LYS A 101 -7.89 -13.69 -8.68
C LYS A 101 -7.31 -13.49 -7.28
N LEU A 102 -6.16 -14.11 -6.99
CA LEU A 102 -5.41 -13.83 -5.77
C LEU A 102 -4.50 -12.63 -6.00
N LEU A 103 -4.53 -11.66 -5.09
CA LEU A 103 -3.71 -10.45 -5.17
C LEU A 103 -2.86 -10.29 -3.91
N THR A 104 -1.54 -10.27 -4.08
CA THR A 104 -0.60 -9.79 -3.06
C THR A 104 -0.28 -8.33 -3.35
N ALA A 105 -0.92 -7.44 -2.60
CA ALA A 105 -0.76 -6.00 -2.70
C ALA A 105 -1.23 -5.35 -1.40
N ILE A 106 -1.16 -4.02 -1.36
CA ILE A 106 -1.72 -3.23 -0.28
C ILE A 106 -2.92 -2.48 -0.83
N PRO A 107 -4.12 -2.62 -0.26
CA PRO A 107 -5.31 -1.96 -0.76
C PRO A 107 -5.09 -0.45 -0.89
N PHE A 108 -5.48 0.07 -2.05
CA PHE A 108 -5.49 1.51 -2.36
C PHE A 108 -4.11 2.21 -2.26
N THR A 109 -3.01 1.45 -2.27
CA THR A 109 -1.67 1.99 -2.00
C THR A 109 -0.66 1.49 -3.06
N PRO A 110 -0.38 2.28 -4.12
CA PRO A 110 0.55 1.90 -5.19
C PRO A 110 2.03 2.15 -4.86
N SER A 111 2.41 2.05 -3.58
CA SER A 111 3.79 2.29 -3.11
C SER A 111 4.61 1.01 -3.23
N VAL A 112 5.80 1.06 -3.83
CA VAL A 112 6.73 -0.09 -3.87
C VAL A 112 7.18 -0.50 -2.47
N GLY A 113 7.25 -1.80 -2.17
CA GLY A 113 7.71 -2.28 -0.86
C GLY A 113 7.84 -3.81 -0.74
N PRO A 114 8.19 -4.32 0.46
CA PRO A 114 8.48 -5.73 0.69
C PRO A 114 7.19 -6.55 0.79
N ARG A 115 6.63 -6.93 -0.36
CA ARG A 115 5.33 -7.61 -0.46
C ARG A 115 5.32 -9.03 0.11
N LEU A 116 6.46 -9.71 0.07
CA LEU A 116 6.64 -11.06 0.55
C LEU A 116 7.72 -11.03 1.63
N LEU A 117 7.32 -11.21 2.88
CA LEU A 117 8.23 -11.12 4.02
C LEU A 117 8.57 -12.51 4.53
N ILE A 118 9.85 -12.75 4.74
CA ILE A 118 10.38 -13.92 5.42
C ILE A 118 11.29 -13.41 6.52
N ASP A 119 11.19 -14.02 7.70
CA ASP A 119 12.10 -13.77 8.81
C ASP A 119 13.55 -13.94 8.33
N PRO A 120 14.44 -12.95 8.50
CA PRO A 120 15.82 -13.02 8.04
C PRO A 120 16.58 -14.27 8.52
N ALA A 121 16.25 -14.80 9.71
CA ALA A 121 16.86 -16.03 10.22
C ALA A 121 16.49 -17.29 9.41
N TYR A 122 15.47 -17.19 8.56
CA TYR A 122 14.90 -18.27 7.77
C TYR A 122 14.86 -17.94 6.26
N ASP A 123 15.47 -16.83 5.83
CA ASP A 123 15.47 -16.34 4.44
C ASP A 123 16.37 -17.21 3.54
N THR A 124 15.83 -18.36 3.15
CA THR A 124 16.52 -19.40 2.37
C THR A 124 15.78 -19.70 1.08
N ALA A 125 16.50 -20.22 0.07
CA ALA A 125 15.89 -20.62 -1.20
C ALA A 125 14.79 -21.69 -1.02
N GLU A 126 14.91 -22.57 -0.02
CA GLU A 126 13.87 -23.58 0.31
C GLU A 126 12.57 -22.90 0.73
N ILE A 127 12.64 -21.91 1.63
CA ILE A 127 11.44 -21.20 2.10
C ILE A 127 10.83 -20.37 0.97
N TRP A 128 11.64 -19.70 0.15
CA TRP A 128 11.14 -19.02 -1.05
C TRP A 128 10.42 -19.97 -2.00
N GLY A 129 11.02 -21.12 -2.32
CA GLY A 129 10.39 -22.12 -3.18
C GLY A 129 9.05 -22.59 -2.63
N PHE A 130 9.00 -22.93 -1.34
CA PHE A 130 7.76 -23.34 -0.66
C PHE A 130 6.70 -22.24 -0.65
N TYR A 131 7.10 -21.00 -0.39
CA TYR A 131 6.24 -19.83 -0.36
C TYR A 131 5.54 -19.64 -1.70
N VAL A 132 6.30 -19.53 -2.78
CA VAL A 132 5.76 -19.22 -4.11
C VAL A 132 4.91 -20.39 -4.62
N GLN A 133 5.36 -21.63 -4.39
CA GLN A 133 4.57 -22.82 -4.75
C GLN A 133 3.24 -22.87 -3.99
N THR A 134 3.21 -22.45 -2.73
CA THR A 134 2.00 -22.37 -1.92
C THR A 134 0.99 -21.39 -2.52
N MET A 135 1.42 -20.20 -2.95
CA MET A 135 0.54 -19.21 -3.59
C MET A 135 -0.08 -19.77 -4.87
N ILE A 136 0.72 -20.47 -5.69
CA ILE A 136 0.26 -21.06 -6.95
C ILE A 136 -0.71 -22.23 -6.70
N ASN A 137 -0.36 -23.13 -5.78
CA ASN A 137 -1.20 -24.27 -5.43
C ASN A 137 -2.54 -23.79 -4.87
N PHE A 138 -2.53 -22.76 -4.03
CA PHE A 138 -3.76 -22.17 -3.51
C PHE A 138 -4.66 -21.65 -4.65
N CYS A 139 -4.11 -20.95 -5.64
CA CYS A 139 -4.90 -20.54 -6.82
C CYS A 139 -5.51 -21.73 -7.57
N ILE A 140 -4.76 -22.83 -7.74
CA ILE A 140 -5.25 -24.04 -8.41
C ILE A 140 -6.38 -24.70 -7.59
N GLU A 141 -6.16 -24.88 -6.30
CA GLU A 141 -7.11 -25.52 -5.37
C GLU A 141 -8.42 -24.72 -5.26
N GLN A 142 -8.32 -23.39 -5.17
CA GLN A 142 -9.45 -22.48 -5.09
C GLN A 142 -10.03 -22.10 -6.47
N ARG A 143 -9.48 -22.65 -7.57
CA ARG A 143 -9.89 -22.38 -8.96
C ARG A 143 -9.87 -20.88 -9.32
N LEU A 144 -8.88 -20.16 -8.81
CA LEU A 144 -8.63 -18.76 -9.13
C LEU A 144 -7.96 -18.66 -10.50
N SER A 145 -8.22 -17.57 -11.23
CA SER A 145 -7.67 -17.41 -12.58
C SER A 145 -6.15 -17.25 -12.60
N SER A 146 -5.59 -16.63 -11.54
CA SER A 146 -4.20 -16.19 -11.47
C SER A 146 -3.84 -15.70 -10.07
N TRP A 147 -2.53 -15.60 -9.82
CA TRP A 147 -1.95 -14.85 -8.71
C TRP A 147 -1.20 -13.63 -9.23
N HIS A 148 -1.48 -12.47 -8.64
CA HIS A 148 -0.87 -11.19 -8.97
C HIS A 148 -0.06 -10.67 -7.77
N LEU A 149 1.16 -10.22 -8.02
CA LEU A 149 2.00 -9.51 -7.06
C LEU A 149 2.23 -8.09 -7.56
N LEU A 150 1.71 -7.09 -6.87
CA LEU A 150 1.81 -5.69 -7.32
C LEU A 150 2.77 -4.87 -6.46
N PHE A 151 3.57 -4.05 -7.13
CA PHE A 151 4.57 -3.17 -6.54
C PHE A 151 5.57 -3.85 -5.58
N PRO A 152 6.12 -5.04 -5.90
CA PRO A 152 7.22 -5.59 -5.12
C PRO A 152 8.45 -4.68 -5.22
N ASP A 153 9.20 -4.59 -4.13
CA ASP A 153 10.53 -4.00 -4.15
C ASP A 153 11.50 -4.81 -5.02
N LYS A 154 12.67 -4.19 -5.27
CA LYS A 154 13.69 -4.77 -6.13
C LYS A 154 14.17 -6.12 -5.62
N GLN A 155 14.36 -6.26 -4.30
CA GLN A 155 14.84 -7.49 -3.69
C GLN A 155 13.84 -8.64 -3.85
N THR A 156 12.55 -8.38 -3.60
CA THR A 156 11.47 -9.34 -3.78
C THR A 156 11.36 -9.75 -5.25
N ALA A 157 11.41 -8.78 -6.17
CA ALA A 157 11.35 -9.05 -7.61
C ALA A 157 12.53 -9.91 -8.10
N GLU A 158 13.75 -9.62 -7.66
CA GLU A 158 14.95 -10.39 -8.02
C GLU A 158 14.91 -11.83 -7.50
N LYS A 159 14.45 -12.04 -6.26
CA LYS A 159 14.27 -13.38 -5.70
C LYS A 159 13.20 -14.18 -6.43
N LEU A 160 12.11 -13.53 -6.84
CA LEU A 160 11.08 -14.17 -7.66
C LEU A 160 11.56 -14.49 -9.06
N ASP A 161 12.32 -13.60 -9.70
CA ASP A 161 12.88 -13.83 -11.04
C ASP A 161 13.69 -15.14 -11.09
N GLN A 162 14.40 -15.49 -10.02
CA GLN A 162 15.12 -16.77 -9.89
C GLN A 162 14.19 -18.01 -9.86
N GLN A 163 12.91 -17.82 -9.51
CA GLN A 163 11.88 -18.87 -9.44
C GLN A 163 10.92 -18.85 -10.66
N THR A 164 10.85 -17.75 -11.42
CA THR A 164 9.85 -17.53 -12.48
C THR A 164 9.80 -18.62 -13.54
N ALA A 165 10.96 -19.10 -14.00
CA ALA A 165 11.04 -20.11 -15.07
C ALA A 165 10.41 -21.45 -14.67
N ALA A 166 10.43 -21.81 -13.39
CA ALA A 166 9.80 -23.01 -12.88
C ALA A 166 8.28 -22.86 -12.67
N LEU A 167 7.80 -21.61 -12.57
CA LEU A 167 6.49 -21.28 -12.01
C LEU A 167 5.56 -20.52 -12.97
N ASN A 168 5.96 -20.31 -14.23
CA ASN A 168 5.18 -19.63 -15.28
C ASN A 168 4.70 -18.22 -14.90
N LEU A 169 5.44 -17.52 -14.04
CA LEU A 169 5.11 -16.15 -13.65
C LEU A 169 5.53 -15.16 -14.73
N LEU A 170 4.66 -14.21 -15.05
CA LEU A 170 4.91 -13.16 -16.04
C LEU A 170 5.30 -11.85 -15.34
N LYS A 171 6.36 -11.20 -15.84
CA LYS A 171 6.81 -9.90 -15.36
C LYS A 171 6.21 -8.77 -16.20
N ARG A 172 5.53 -7.83 -15.53
CA ARG A 172 5.06 -6.58 -16.12
C ARG A 172 5.80 -5.41 -15.48
N THR A 173 6.44 -4.58 -16.30
CA THR A 173 7.14 -3.38 -15.84
C THR A 173 6.25 -2.15 -15.98
N GLY A 174 6.22 -1.31 -14.94
CA GLY A 174 5.60 0.01 -14.94
C GLY A 174 6.62 1.09 -14.62
N ALA A 175 6.28 2.35 -14.88
CA ALA A 175 7.10 3.51 -14.53
C ALA A 175 6.47 4.27 -13.35
N GLN A 176 7.29 4.66 -12.38
CA GLN A 176 6.92 5.55 -11.28
C GLN A 176 7.93 6.69 -11.19
N PHE A 177 7.46 7.86 -10.76
CA PHE A 177 8.30 9.03 -10.53
C PHE A 177 8.56 9.17 -9.05
N HIS A 178 9.81 9.00 -8.65
CA HIS A 178 10.24 9.17 -7.26
C HIS A 178 11.06 10.45 -7.15
N TRP A 179 10.81 11.22 -6.09
CA TRP A 179 11.64 12.34 -5.73
C TRP A 179 12.64 11.88 -4.67
N TYR A 180 13.93 12.14 -4.90
CA TYR A 180 15.00 11.88 -3.95
C TYR A 180 15.62 13.20 -3.54
N ASN A 181 15.92 13.33 -2.25
CA ASN A 181 16.72 14.45 -1.78
C ASN A 181 18.19 14.22 -2.15
N ASP A 182 18.71 14.97 -3.13
CA ASP A 182 20.11 14.87 -3.58
C ASP A 182 21.02 15.78 -2.73
N GLY A 183 20.87 15.69 -1.41
CA GLY A 183 21.62 16.50 -0.45
C GLY A 183 21.15 17.96 -0.30
N TYR A 184 19.97 18.32 -0.81
CA TYR A 184 19.44 19.68 -0.71
C TYR A 184 19.22 20.10 0.74
N GLN A 185 19.79 21.23 1.14
CA GLN A 185 19.68 21.76 2.50
C GLN A 185 18.56 22.78 2.66
N SER A 186 17.99 23.26 1.55
CA SER A 186 16.88 24.19 1.55
C SER A 186 16.05 24.10 0.28
N PHE A 187 14.85 24.69 0.31
CA PHE A 187 14.05 24.81 -0.90
C PHE A 187 14.73 25.68 -1.98
N ALA A 188 15.52 26.68 -1.58
CA ALA A 188 16.27 27.50 -2.52
C ALA A 188 17.38 26.70 -3.23
N ASP A 189 18.04 25.81 -2.48
CA ASP A 189 19.06 24.88 -2.98
C ASP A 189 18.46 23.88 -3.98
N TYR A 190 17.34 23.23 -3.63
CA TYR A 190 16.58 22.38 -4.55
C TYR A 190 16.23 23.11 -5.86
N LEU A 191 15.75 24.35 -5.76
CA LEU A 191 15.42 25.14 -6.94
C LEU A 191 16.64 25.58 -7.76
N SER A 192 17.84 25.63 -7.17
CA SER A 192 19.07 26.07 -7.85
C SER A 192 19.45 25.13 -8.99
N HIS A 193 19.11 23.84 -8.86
CA HIS A 193 19.33 22.78 -9.83
C HIS A 193 18.37 22.81 -11.03
N MET A 194 17.35 23.70 -11.01
CA MET A 194 16.39 23.84 -12.10
C MET A 194 16.76 24.95 -13.09
N LYS A 195 16.34 24.79 -14.35
CA LYS A 195 16.39 25.86 -15.35
C LYS A 195 15.68 27.13 -14.84
N ALA A 196 16.24 28.30 -15.13
CA ALA A 196 15.80 29.59 -14.59
C ALA A 196 14.29 29.84 -14.74
N ARG A 197 13.71 29.51 -15.91
CA ARG A 197 12.27 29.64 -16.16
C ARG A 197 11.42 28.81 -15.17
N LYS A 198 11.77 27.54 -14.93
CA LYS A 198 11.01 26.66 -14.02
C LYS A 198 11.17 27.10 -12.57
N ARG A 199 12.41 27.44 -12.16
CA ARG A 199 12.70 28.02 -10.84
C ARG A 199 11.86 29.28 -10.56
N ASN A 200 11.83 30.22 -11.51
CA ASN A 200 11.09 31.47 -11.35
C ASN A 200 9.56 31.23 -11.32
N SER A 201 9.04 30.28 -12.11
CA SER A 201 7.63 29.87 -12.06
C SER A 201 7.25 29.37 -10.66
N ILE A 202 8.00 28.41 -10.11
CA ILE A 202 7.70 27.82 -8.79
C ILE A 202 7.79 28.88 -7.68
N ARG A 203 8.79 29.77 -7.73
CA ARG A 203 8.90 30.88 -6.77
C ARG A 203 7.68 31.79 -6.84
N LYS A 204 7.24 32.16 -8.05
CA LYS A 204 6.06 33.01 -8.25
C LYS A 204 4.78 32.34 -7.76
N GLU A 205 4.58 31.06 -8.07
CA GLU A 205 3.43 30.27 -7.61
C GLU A 205 3.35 30.24 -6.07
N ARG A 206 4.48 29.95 -5.39
CA ARG A 206 4.52 29.95 -3.92
C ARG A 206 4.30 31.33 -3.31
N ALA A 207 4.89 32.38 -3.90
CA ALA A 207 4.69 33.75 -3.45
C ALA A 207 3.21 34.17 -3.57
N HIS A 208 2.51 33.72 -4.62
CA HIS A 208 1.09 34.00 -4.80
C HIS A 208 0.20 33.34 -3.74
N VAL A 209 0.55 32.12 -3.29
CA VAL A 209 -0.13 31.47 -2.16
C VAL A 209 0.09 32.25 -0.88
N ALA A 210 1.33 32.61 -0.56
CA ALA A 210 1.66 33.39 0.63
C ALA A 210 0.99 34.78 0.63
N ALA A 211 0.94 35.45 -0.53
CA ALA A 211 0.28 36.75 -0.68
C ALA A 211 -1.24 36.72 -0.42
N GLN A 212 -1.87 35.54 -0.47
CA GLN A 212 -3.28 35.34 -0.08
C GLN A 212 -3.47 35.14 1.42
N GLY A 213 -2.41 35.24 2.23
CA GLY A 213 -2.45 35.00 3.67
C GLY A 213 -2.51 33.52 4.06
N ILE A 214 -2.19 32.62 3.13
CA ILE A 214 -2.18 31.18 3.39
C ILE A 214 -0.84 30.78 4.02
N THR A 215 -0.91 30.08 5.14
CA THR A 215 0.25 29.49 5.83
C THR A 215 0.14 27.98 5.86
N PHE A 216 1.23 27.28 6.19
CA PHE A 216 1.24 25.81 6.24
C PHE A 216 1.66 25.33 7.63
N ALA A 217 0.84 24.46 8.22
CA ALA A 217 1.15 23.75 9.45
C ALA A 217 1.47 22.29 9.13
N HIS A 218 2.60 21.81 9.66
CA HIS A 218 2.96 20.38 9.64
C HIS A 218 2.59 19.81 11.00
N ARG A 219 1.82 18.72 11.01
CA ARG A 219 1.32 18.07 12.22
C ARG A 219 1.55 16.57 12.11
N SER A 220 2.12 15.97 13.14
CA SER A 220 2.07 14.52 13.30
C SER A 220 0.63 14.05 13.54
N GLY A 221 0.36 12.75 13.38
CA GLY A 221 -0.94 12.19 13.74
C GLY A 221 -1.33 12.48 15.20
N ARG A 222 -0.35 12.58 16.12
CA ARG A 222 -0.60 12.88 17.54
C ARG A 222 -1.13 14.29 17.79
N GLU A 223 -0.83 15.22 16.89
CA GLU A 223 -1.20 16.64 17.04
C GLU A 223 -2.50 17.00 16.32
N ILE A 224 -3.08 16.07 15.55
CA ILE A 224 -4.28 16.31 14.77
C ILE A 224 -5.52 16.24 15.66
N SER A 225 -6.28 17.33 15.65
CA SER A 225 -7.59 17.39 16.29
C SER A 225 -8.66 16.66 15.46
N PRO A 226 -9.77 16.20 16.09
CA PRO A 226 -10.91 15.62 15.37
C PRO A 226 -11.49 16.55 14.28
N THR A 227 -11.48 17.87 14.52
CA THR A 227 -11.94 18.87 13.54
C THR A 227 -11.03 18.89 12.31
N GLN A 228 -9.71 18.95 12.50
CA GLN A 228 -8.75 18.95 11.39
C GLN A 228 -8.79 17.64 10.60
N LEU A 229 -9.00 16.50 11.28
CA LEU A 229 -9.19 15.22 10.60
C LEU A 229 -10.45 15.21 9.73
N ASN A 230 -11.54 15.81 10.22
CA ASN A 230 -12.79 15.95 9.47
C ASN A 230 -12.64 16.89 8.27
N ASP A 231 -11.89 17.99 8.42
CA ASP A 231 -11.56 18.89 7.31
C ASP A 231 -10.76 18.15 6.23
N PHE A 232 -9.71 17.43 6.64
CA PHE A 232 -8.93 16.57 5.74
C PHE A 232 -9.81 15.57 4.99
N TYR A 233 -10.68 14.84 5.71
CA TYR A 233 -11.59 13.87 5.10
C TYR A 233 -12.51 14.51 4.04
N THR A 234 -13.00 15.72 4.34
CA THR A 234 -13.81 16.50 3.39
C THR A 234 -13.01 16.83 2.12
N PHE A 235 -11.76 17.29 2.25
CA PHE A 235 -10.90 17.58 1.09
C PHE A 235 -10.53 16.33 0.28
N TYR A 236 -10.28 15.21 0.96
CA TYR A 236 -10.03 13.92 0.35
C TYR A 236 -11.24 13.51 -0.53
N HIS A 237 -12.45 13.53 0.02
CA HIS A 237 -13.65 13.19 -0.74
C HIS A 237 -13.94 14.18 -1.87
N ALA A 238 -13.76 15.49 -1.63
CA ALA A 238 -13.96 16.50 -2.66
C ALA A 238 -13.06 16.27 -3.89
N THR A 239 -11.87 15.71 -3.70
CA THR A 239 -10.94 15.37 -4.79
C THR A 239 -11.48 14.26 -5.68
N TYR A 240 -12.09 13.23 -5.09
CA TYR A 240 -12.75 12.16 -5.84
C TYR A 240 -14.03 12.64 -6.52
N MET A 241 -14.84 13.45 -5.84
CA MET A 241 -16.08 14.01 -6.39
C MET A 241 -15.84 14.85 -7.65
N LYS A 242 -14.74 15.62 -7.70
CA LYS A 242 -14.35 16.38 -8.90
C LYS A 242 -14.14 15.49 -10.14
N ARG A 243 -13.90 14.19 -9.95
CA ARG A 243 -13.75 13.17 -11.01
C ARG A 243 -14.98 12.28 -11.16
N GLY A 244 -16.09 12.58 -10.48
CA GLY A 244 -17.31 11.77 -10.50
C GLY A 244 -17.16 10.41 -9.82
N GLN A 245 -16.18 10.26 -8.92
CA GLN A 245 -15.90 9.02 -8.20
C GLN A 245 -16.13 9.20 -6.70
N TYR A 246 -16.37 8.09 -6.01
CA TYR A 246 -16.31 8.04 -4.54
C TYR A 246 -14.89 7.67 -4.10
N GLY A 247 -14.44 8.22 -2.97
CA GLY A 247 -13.16 7.83 -2.37
C GLY A 247 -13.20 6.38 -1.89
N TYR A 248 -12.08 5.67 -2.03
CA TYR A 248 -11.95 4.28 -1.59
C TYR A 248 -11.92 4.13 -0.06
N LEU A 249 -11.20 5.04 0.59
CA LEU A 249 -11.05 5.11 2.05
C LEU A 249 -12.17 5.94 2.68
N ASN A 250 -12.71 5.49 3.79
CA ASN A 250 -13.77 6.19 4.52
C ASN A 250 -13.23 6.90 5.77
N ARG A 251 -14.12 7.62 6.48
CA ARG A 251 -13.75 8.38 7.68
C ARG A 251 -13.18 7.49 8.79
N ARG A 252 -13.80 6.33 9.03
CA ARG A 252 -13.40 5.40 10.10
C ARG A 252 -11.97 4.92 9.90
N PHE A 253 -11.56 4.65 8.67
CA PHE A 253 -10.17 4.31 8.34
C PHE A 253 -9.18 5.35 8.87
N PHE A 254 -9.39 6.64 8.57
CA PHE A 254 -8.47 7.70 9.00
C PHE A 254 -8.49 7.93 10.52
N GLU A 255 -9.63 7.77 11.17
CA GLU A 255 -9.73 7.80 12.64
C GLU A 255 -8.89 6.69 13.28
N LEU A 256 -8.99 5.46 12.74
CA LEU A 256 -8.19 4.33 13.21
C LEU A 256 -6.70 4.53 13.01
N LEU A 257 -6.26 5.12 11.89
CA LEU A 257 -4.85 5.41 11.66
C LEU A 257 -4.29 6.40 12.69
N VAL A 258 -5.03 7.48 12.98
CA VAL A 258 -4.64 8.47 13.99
C VAL A 258 -4.58 7.84 15.39
N GLU A 259 -5.48 6.90 15.68
CA GLU A 259 -5.50 6.20 16.97
C GLU A 259 -4.31 5.23 17.12
N THR A 260 -3.98 4.47 16.07
CA THR A 260 -3.12 3.28 16.20
C THR A 260 -1.70 3.44 15.65
N MET A 261 -1.48 4.34 14.68
CA MET A 261 -0.15 4.59 14.12
C MET A 261 0.16 6.09 13.91
N PRO A 262 -0.12 6.97 14.89
CA PRO A 262 -0.02 8.42 14.72
C PRO A 262 1.39 8.93 14.40
N ASP A 263 2.43 8.19 14.80
CA ASP A 263 3.84 8.57 14.57
C ASP A 263 4.26 8.43 13.09
N GLN A 264 3.52 7.62 12.33
CA GLN A 264 3.79 7.40 10.90
C GLN A 264 2.91 8.28 10.00
N LEU A 265 2.20 9.26 10.57
CA LEU A 265 1.34 10.19 9.85
C LEU A 265 1.91 11.59 9.90
N LEU A 266 2.03 12.22 8.73
CA LEU A 266 2.34 13.63 8.59
C LEU A 266 1.20 14.32 7.83
N PHE A 267 0.49 15.18 8.52
CA PHE A 267 -0.50 16.07 7.93
C PHE A 267 0.14 17.40 7.59
N VAL A 268 -0.16 17.90 6.39
CA VAL A 268 0.18 19.26 5.96
C VAL A 268 -1.12 20.02 5.74
N LEU A 269 -1.41 20.97 6.62
CA LEU A 269 -2.62 21.78 6.61
C LEU A 269 -2.28 23.16 6.02
N ALA A 270 -3.06 23.60 5.04
CA ALA A 270 -3.03 24.98 4.57
C ALA A 270 -4.07 25.78 5.34
N GLU A 271 -3.63 26.83 6.03
CA GLU A 271 -4.45 27.61 6.95
C GLU A 271 -4.61 29.04 6.42
N LYS A 272 -5.83 29.59 6.49
CA LYS A 272 -6.15 30.97 6.15
C LYS A 272 -7.14 31.51 7.19
N GLU A 273 -6.80 32.64 7.82
CA GLU A 273 -7.67 33.31 8.82
C GLU A 273 -8.10 32.39 9.99
N GLY A 274 -7.30 31.36 10.29
CA GLY A 274 -7.58 30.38 11.35
C GLY A 274 -8.27 29.10 10.87
N ASP A 275 -8.76 29.06 9.62
CA ASP A 275 -9.46 27.91 9.05
C ASP A 275 -8.53 27.06 8.17
N THR A 276 -8.70 25.74 8.24
CA THR A 276 -8.07 24.81 7.29
C THR A 276 -8.77 24.92 5.94
N VAL A 277 -8.05 25.32 4.89
CA VAL A 277 -8.59 25.48 3.53
C VAL A 277 -8.15 24.38 2.56
N ALA A 278 -7.11 23.64 2.90
CA ALA A 278 -6.68 22.41 2.22
C ALA A 278 -5.84 21.55 3.17
N ALA A 279 -5.77 20.25 2.90
CA ALA A 279 -4.92 19.35 3.65
C ALA A 279 -4.33 18.26 2.75
N ALA A 280 -3.19 17.72 3.15
CA ALA A 280 -2.59 16.52 2.59
C ALA A 280 -2.14 15.60 3.72
N LEU A 281 -2.23 14.30 3.47
CA LEU A 281 -1.73 13.25 4.36
C LEU A 281 -0.55 12.55 3.67
N PHE A 282 0.55 12.43 4.41
CA PHE A 282 1.72 11.68 4.05
C PHE A 282 1.96 10.59 5.10
N PHE A 283 2.54 9.48 4.64
CA PHE A 283 2.99 8.41 5.52
C PHE A 283 4.51 8.45 5.61
N THR A 284 5.04 8.33 6.81
CA THR A 284 6.48 8.38 7.09
C THR A 284 6.96 7.04 7.62
N SER A 285 8.18 6.66 7.27
CA SER A 285 8.92 5.65 8.02
C SER A 285 9.21 6.19 9.43
N ALA A 286 9.29 5.31 10.42
CA ALA A 286 9.77 5.69 11.75
C ALA A 286 11.27 6.05 11.73
#